data_AF-A0A946I053-F1
#
_entry.id   AF-A0A946I053-F1
#
_cell.length_a   1.000
_cell.length_b   1.000
_cell.length_c   1.000
_cell.angle_alpha   90.00
_cell.angle_beta   90.00
_cell.angle_gamma   90.00
#
_symmetry.space_group_name_H-M   'P 1'
#
loop_
_entity.id
_entity.type
_entity.pdbx_description
1 polymer ?
#
loop_
_entity_poly.entity_id
_entity_poly.type
_entity_poly.pdbx_seq_one_letter_code
_entity_poly.pdbx_strand_id
1 'polypeptide(L)'
;MSEGDALWVLLPTGQRASGEWIDDTLRARAEEQGMLDRLTQVAAFPRQRVEVVRGPNASAEVNEMFYRRGWTDGLPIVPPTTNRVDAMLRAGGRQRNLVLGEADPLKGV
;
A
#
# COMPACT_ATOMS: atom_id res chain seq x y z
N MET A 1 13.44 -26.39 3.71
CA MET A 1 13.48 -25.84 2.34
C MET A 1 12.12 -25.21 2.12
N SER A 2 11.96 -23.91 2.36
CA SER A 2 10.62 -23.30 2.25
C SER A 2 10.22 -23.26 0.78
N GLU A 3 9.03 -23.81 0.53
CA GLU A 3 8.23 -23.58 -0.65
C GLU A 3 8.25 -22.09 -0.98
N GLY A 4 8.49 -21.71 -2.24
CA GLY A 4 8.70 -20.31 -2.62
C GLY A 4 7.60 -19.41 -2.07
N ASP A 5 7.96 -18.54 -1.11
CA ASP A 5 6.99 -17.78 -0.34
C ASP A 5 6.15 -16.89 -1.26
N ALA A 6 4.85 -17.19 -1.36
CA ALA A 6 3.88 -16.36 -2.04
C ALA A 6 3.14 -15.51 -1.00
N LEU A 7 3.35 -14.19 -1.04
CA LEU A 7 2.69 -13.23 -0.18
C LEU A 7 1.50 -12.62 -0.91
N TRP A 8 0.31 -12.79 -0.33
CA TRP A 8 -0.92 -12.12 -0.77
C TRP A 8 -1.04 -10.80 -0.03
N VAL A 9 -0.64 -9.71 -0.67
CA VAL A 9 -0.44 -8.41 -0.03
C VAL A 9 -1.63 -7.51 -0.29
N LEU A 10 -2.19 -6.95 0.78
CA LEU A 10 -3.24 -5.94 0.68
C LEU A 10 -2.60 -4.59 0.33
N LEU A 11 -3.05 -3.98 -0.76
CA LEU A 11 -2.57 -2.68 -1.19
C LEU A 11 -3.27 -1.57 -0.38
N PRO A 12 -2.55 -0.52 0.07
CA PRO A 12 -3.12 0.59 0.85
C PRO A 12 -3.84 1.62 -0.05
N THR A 13 -4.35 1.17 -1.18
CA THR A 13 -4.96 2.01 -2.20
C THR A 13 -6.47 1.75 -2.26
N GLY A 14 -7.23 2.81 -2.49
CA GLY A 14 -8.69 2.79 -2.53
C GLY A 14 -9.20 3.58 -3.72
N GLN A 15 -10.42 3.24 -4.15
CA GLN A 15 -11.16 3.98 -5.15
C GLN A 15 -12.19 4.87 -4.44
N ARG A 16 -12.22 6.15 -4.79
CA ARG A 16 -13.24 7.10 -4.34
C ARG A 16 -14.59 6.75 -4.97
N ALA A 17 -15.67 7.29 -4.40
CA ALA A 17 -17.01 7.13 -4.99
C ALA A 17 -17.11 7.67 -6.43
N SER A 18 -16.26 8.64 -6.79
CA SER A 18 -16.11 9.18 -8.16
C SER A 18 -15.42 8.24 -9.15
N GLY A 19 -14.85 7.12 -8.68
CA GLY A 19 -14.08 6.19 -9.52
C GLY A 19 -12.58 6.48 -9.58
N GLU A 20 -12.12 7.59 -9.02
CA GLU A 20 -10.70 7.95 -8.97
C GLU A 20 -9.95 7.11 -7.95
N TRP A 21 -8.70 6.76 -8.24
CA TRP A 21 -7.84 6.07 -7.29
C TRP A 21 -7.04 7.06 -6.45
N ILE A 22 -6.92 6.79 -5.15
CA ILE A 22 -6.16 7.65 -4.22
C ILE A 22 -4.70 7.79 -4.67
N ASP A 23 -4.12 6.74 -5.24
CA ASP A 23 -2.75 6.76 -5.78
C ASP A 23 -2.56 7.72 -6.97
N ASP A 24 -3.60 7.99 -7.75
CA ASP A 24 -3.52 9.00 -8.83
C ASP A 24 -3.34 10.41 -8.22
N THR A 25 -4.04 10.68 -7.10
CA THR A 25 -3.80 11.90 -6.30
C THR A 25 -2.38 11.91 -5.72
N LEU A 26 -1.89 10.77 -5.21
CA LEU A 26 -0.53 10.67 -4.67
C LEU A 26 0.52 11.00 -5.74
N ARG A 27 0.34 10.53 -6.98
CA ARG A 27 1.23 10.87 -8.10
C ARG A 27 1.25 12.38 -8.37
N ALA A 28 0.09 13.01 -8.48
CA ALA A 28 -0.01 14.45 -8.72
C ALA A 28 0.74 15.23 -7.62
N ARG A 29 0.54 14.87 -6.35
CA ARG A 29 1.24 15.50 -5.22
C ARG A 29 2.75 15.23 -5.22
N ALA A 30 3.17 14.02 -5.58
CA ALA A 30 4.58 13.67 -5.70
C ALA A 30 5.29 14.47 -6.80
N GLU A 31 4.59 14.76 -7.90
CA GLU A 31 5.09 15.62 -8.98
C GLU A 31 5.24 17.08 -8.52
N GLU A 32 4.20 17.64 -7.90
CA GLU A 32 4.21 19.00 -7.33
C GLU A 32 5.38 19.22 -6.34
N GLN A 33 5.73 18.19 -5.58
CA GLN A 33 6.79 18.21 -4.57
C GLN A 33 8.17 17.75 -5.11
N GLY A 34 8.31 17.48 -6.40
CA GLY A 34 9.58 17.05 -7.01
C GLY A 34 10.10 15.69 -6.50
N MET A 35 9.21 14.79 -6.10
CA MET A 35 9.55 13.52 -5.44
C MET A 35 9.67 12.33 -6.38
N LEU A 36 9.48 12.52 -7.69
CA LEU A 36 9.40 11.43 -8.67
C LEU A 36 10.71 10.65 -8.85
N ASP A 37 11.86 11.26 -8.56
CA ASP A 37 13.16 10.57 -8.55
C ASP A 37 13.24 9.49 -7.46
N ARG A 38 12.51 9.70 -6.36
CA ARG A 38 12.44 8.76 -5.23
C ARG A 38 11.27 7.80 -5.38
N LEU A 39 10.09 8.32 -5.71
CA LEU A 39 8.84 7.56 -5.81
C LEU A 39 8.62 7.04 -7.24
N THR A 40 9.57 6.24 -7.70
CA THR A 40 9.67 5.80 -9.10
C THR A 40 8.50 4.96 -9.60
N GLN A 41 7.66 4.44 -8.69
CA GLN A 41 6.52 3.57 -9.02
C GLN A 41 5.18 4.14 -8.52
N VAL A 42 5.09 5.43 -8.17
CA VAL A 42 3.81 6.03 -7.72
C VAL A 42 2.69 5.82 -8.75
N ALA A 43 1.51 5.42 -8.29
CA ALA A 43 0.36 5.02 -9.14
C ALA A 43 0.60 3.82 -10.09
N ALA A 44 1.76 3.16 -10.06
CA ALA A 44 2.05 1.95 -10.82
C ALA A 44 1.65 0.71 -10.02
N PHE A 45 0.36 0.40 -10.01
CA PHE A 45 -0.21 -0.74 -9.30
C PHE A 45 -1.40 -1.32 -10.09
N PRO A 46 -1.79 -2.57 -9.82
CA PRO A 46 -2.74 -3.30 -10.67
C PRO A 46 -4.21 -2.89 -10.54
N ARG A 47 -4.54 -1.76 -9.90
CA ARG A 47 -5.93 -1.29 -9.67
C ARG A 47 -6.84 -2.34 -9.03
N GLN A 48 -6.27 -3.16 -8.16
CA GLN A 48 -6.96 -4.19 -7.37
C GLN A 48 -6.54 -4.09 -5.91
N ARG A 49 -7.29 -4.73 -5.01
CA ARG A 49 -7.01 -4.67 -3.56
C ARG A 49 -5.85 -5.57 -3.12
N VAL A 50 -5.52 -6.60 -3.90
CA VAL A 50 -4.53 -7.62 -3.53
C VAL A 50 -3.53 -7.81 -4.66
N GLU A 51 -2.25 -7.86 -4.32
CA GLU A 51 -1.16 -8.19 -5.24
C GLU A 51 -0.37 -9.37 -4.67
N VAL A 52 0.00 -10.32 -5.53
CA VAL A 52 0.74 -11.51 -5.10
C VAL A 52 2.20 -11.35 -5.46
N VAL A 53 3.07 -11.36 -4.45
CA VAL A 53 4.53 -11.32 -4.61
C VAL A 53 5.07 -12.71 -4.33
N ARG A 54 5.91 -13.25 -5.22
CA ARG A 54 6.36 -14.65 -5.15
C ARG A 54 7.88 -14.71 -5.14
N GLY A 55 8.43 -15.57 -4.29
CA GLY A 55 9.83 -15.92 -4.33
C GLY A 55 10.46 -15.93 -2.93
N PRO A 56 11.71 -16.40 -2.81
CA PRO A 56 12.39 -16.52 -1.53
C PRO A 56 12.59 -15.17 -0.81
N ASN A 57 12.51 -14.05 -1.54
CA ASN A 57 12.71 -12.70 -1.03
C ASN A 57 11.42 -11.86 -1.04
N ALA A 58 10.24 -12.49 -1.13
CA ALA A 58 8.97 -11.78 -1.30
C ALA A 58 8.75 -10.68 -0.24
N SER A 59 9.18 -10.88 1.00
CA SER A 59 9.06 -9.83 2.04
C SER A 59 9.91 -8.59 1.77
N ALA A 60 11.12 -8.76 1.24
CA ALA A 60 12.00 -7.65 0.86
C ALA A 60 11.48 -6.93 -0.40
N GLU A 61 10.99 -7.69 -1.38
CA GLU A 61 10.36 -7.15 -2.58
C GLU A 61 9.12 -6.30 -2.24
N VAL A 62 8.29 -6.74 -1.29
CA VAL A 62 7.15 -5.95 -0.81
C VAL A 62 7.61 -4.65 -0.16
N ASN A 63 8.67 -4.67 0.64
CA ASN A 63 9.21 -3.46 1.26
C ASN A 63 9.67 -2.45 0.19
N GLU A 64 10.46 -2.91 -0.79
CA GLU A 64 10.95 -2.06 -1.87
C GLU A 64 9.79 -1.51 -2.73
N MET A 65 8.81 -2.36 -3.06
CA MET A 65 7.62 -1.97 -3.81
C MET A 65 6.82 -0.89 -3.06
N PHE A 66 6.54 -1.09 -1.77
CA PHE A 66 5.80 -0.11 -0.98
C PHE A 66 6.55 1.21 -0.87
N TYR A 67 7.88 1.16 -0.71
CA TYR A 67 8.72 2.35 -0.68
C TYR A 67 8.68 3.12 -2.01
N ARG A 68 8.92 2.46 -3.14
CA ARG A 68 8.92 3.08 -4.48
C ARG A 68 7.55 3.63 -4.90
N ARG A 69 6.47 3.05 -4.39
CA ARG A 69 5.10 3.53 -4.61
C ARG A 69 4.68 4.66 -3.69
N GLY A 70 5.51 5.02 -2.70
CA GLY A 70 5.22 6.11 -1.76
C GLY A 70 4.24 5.73 -0.65
N TRP A 71 4.12 4.43 -0.35
CA TRP A 71 3.20 3.91 0.66
C TRP A 71 3.84 3.71 2.04
N THR A 72 5.12 4.03 2.17
CA THR A 72 5.82 4.05 3.47
C THR A 72 6.43 5.42 3.72
N ASP A 73 6.75 5.65 4.99
CA ASP A 73 7.52 6.81 5.46
C ASP A 73 9.03 6.64 5.27
N GLY A 74 9.48 5.56 4.62
CA GLY A 74 10.90 5.21 4.46
C GLY A 74 11.38 4.17 5.48
N LEU A 75 10.60 3.85 6.51
CA LEU A 75 10.93 2.75 7.41
C LEU A 75 10.48 1.39 6.83
N PRO A 76 11.16 0.30 7.19
CA PRO A 76 10.72 -1.04 6.84
C PRO A 76 9.33 -1.35 7.42
N ILE A 77 8.52 -2.03 6.62
CA ILE A 77 7.20 -2.50 7.00
C ILE A 77 7.20 -4.01 7.21
N VAL A 78 6.27 -4.47 8.05
CA VAL A 78 5.81 -5.87 8.01
C VAL A 78 4.83 -5.99 6.85
N PRO A 79 5.04 -6.87 5.86
CA PRO A 79 4.13 -7.00 4.72
C PRO A 79 2.68 -7.18 5.16
N PRO A 80 1.74 -6.32 4.71
CA PRO A 80 0.33 -6.39 5.12
C PRO A 80 -0.37 -7.51 4.36
N THR A 81 -0.08 -8.75 4.72
CA THR A 81 -0.71 -9.92 4.09
C THR A 81 -2.18 -10.01 4.49
N THR A 82 -3.02 -10.56 3.61
CA THR A 82 -4.45 -10.78 3.89
C THR A 82 -4.67 -11.45 5.24
N ASN A 83 -3.94 -12.52 5.53
CA ASN A 83 -4.03 -13.24 6.81
C ASN A 83 -3.68 -12.37 8.03
N ARG A 84 -2.64 -11.53 7.95
CA ARG A 84 -2.24 -10.64 9.05
C ARG A 84 -3.28 -9.55 9.28
N VAL A 85 -3.75 -8.93 8.21
CA VAL A 85 -4.78 -7.88 8.29
C VAL A 85 -6.08 -8.45 8.82
N ASP A 86 -6.52 -9.62 8.35
CA ASP A 86 -7.72 -10.27 8.85
C ASP A 86 -7.61 -10.66 10.32
N ALA A 87 -6.44 -11.14 10.77
CA ALA A 87 -6.19 -11.42 12.18
C ALA A 87 -6.28 -10.13 13.03
N MET A 88 -5.70 -9.03 12.56
CA MET A 88 -5.79 -7.72 13.21
C MET A 88 -7.24 -7.22 13.29
N LEU A 89 -8.00 -7.31 12.20
CA LEU A 89 -9.40 -6.87 12.16
C LEU A 89 -10.29 -7.71 13.10
N ARG A 90 -10.09 -9.04 13.14
CA ARG A 90 -10.81 -9.92 14.07
C ARG A 90 -10.52 -9.56 15.53
N ALA A 91 -9.26 -9.31 15.86
CA ALA A 91 -8.87 -8.88 17.21
C ALA A 91 -9.43 -7.49 17.58
N GLY A 92 -9.53 -6.59 16.61
CA GLY A 92 -10.04 -5.23 16.80
C GLY A 92 -11.56 -5.10 16.88
N GLY A 93 -12.33 -6.12 16.48
CA GLY A 93 -13.79 -6.13 16.55
C GLY A 93 -14.50 -5.09 15.68
N ARG A 94 -13.81 -4.49 14.72
CA ARG A 94 -14.33 -3.42 13.84
C ARG A 94 -14.50 -3.90 12.42
N GLN A 95 -15.48 -3.32 11.71
CA GLN A 95 -15.66 -3.59 10.29
C GLN A 95 -14.51 -2.99 9.47
N ARG A 96 -14.12 -3.69 8.40
CA ARG A 96 -13.02 -3.29 7.49
C ARG A 96 -13.20 -1.91 6.84
N ASN A 97 -14.45 -1.45 6.72
CA ASN A 97 -14.86 -0.22 6.05
C ASN A 97 -15.31 0.86 7.05
N LEU A 98 -15.02 0.68 8.35
CA LEU A 98 -15.28 1.70 9.34
C LEU A 98 -14.36 2.90 9.08
N VAL A 99 -14.96 4.06 8.78
CA VAL A 99 -14.25 5.32 8.66
C VAL A 99 -13.82 5.77 10.06
N LEU A 100 -12.51 6.01 10.24
CA LEU A 100 -11.94 6.45 11.51
C LEU A 100 -11.79 7.98 11.58
N GLY A 101 -11.73 8.65 10.43
CA GLY A 101 -11.53 10.08 10.28
C GLY A 101 -11.14 10.44 8.85
N GLU A 102 -11.10 11.73 8.56
CA GLU A 102 -10.64 12.28 7.28
C GLU A 102 -9.23 12.86 7.45
N ALA A 103 -8.38 12.74 6.44
CA ALA A 103 -7.01 13.25 6.46
C ALA A 103 -6.67 13.91 5.12
N ASP A 104 -6.07 15.09 5.17
CA ASP A 104 -5.57 15.76 4.00
C ASP A 104 -4.33 15.03 3.43
N PRO A 105 -4.16 14.99 2.09
CA PRO A 105 -2.96 14.41 1.48
C PRO A 105 -1.67 15.04 2.04
N LEU A 106 -0.60 14.25 2.10
CA LEU A 106 0.75 14.70 2.53
C LEU A 106 0.81 15.44 3.89
N LYS A 107 -0.10 15.15 4.83
CA LYS A 107 -0.19 15.81 6.15
C LYS A 107 -0.66 17.27 6.08
N GLY A 108 -1.41 17.64 5.03
CA GLY A 108 -1.90 19.00 4.83
C GLY A 108 -0.84 19.98 4.32
N VAL A 109 0.20 19.47 3.64
CA VAL A 109 1.30 20.25 3.05
C VAL A 109 1.32 20.08 1.54
#